data_AF-A0A974P110-F1
#
_entry.id   AF-A0A974P110-F1
#
_cell.length_a   1.000
_cell.length_b   1.000
_cell.length_c   1.000
_cell.angle_alpha   90.00
_cell.angle_beta   90.00
_cell.angle_gamma   90.00
#
_symmetry.space_group_name_H-M   'P 1'
#
loop_
_entity.id
_entity.type
_entity.pdbx_description
1 polymer ?
#
loop_
_entity_poly.entity_id
_entity_poly.type
_entity_poly.pdbx_seq_one_letter_code
_entity_poly.pdbx_strand_id
1 'polypeptide(L)' 'MLRNDTYMGVLTFGRRSGPLGQRVGRTSPETWVQAEAHFEPLVASRLFADAQRLLDRYRRLSDEEALERLAAPPRRICV' A
#
# COMPACT_ATOMS: atom_id res chain seq x y z
N MET A 1 -1.75 -1.41 -7.35
CA MET A 1 -3.22 -1.29 -7.41
C MET A 1 -3.92 -1.91 -6.21
N LEU A 2 -3.40 -2.98 -5.59
CA LEU A 2 -4.05 -3.67 -4.46
C LEU A 2 -4.09 -2.94 -3.10
N ARG A 3 -3.51 -1.74 -2.94
CA ARG A 3 -3.52 -0.99 -1.65
C ARG A 3 -4.72 -0.05 -1.49
N ASN A 4 -5.75 -0.20 -2.33
CA ASN A 4 -6.89 0.70 -2.34
C ASN A 4 -8.03 0.13 -1.49
N ASP A 5 -8.47 0.89 -0.49
CA ASP A 5 -9.54 0.47 0.43
C ASP A 5 -10.89 0.37 -0.28
N THR A 6 -11.04 0.96 -1.47
CA THR A 6 -12.27 0.86 -2.28
C THR A 6 -12.57 -0.57 -2.75
N TYR A 7 -11.62 -1.51 -2.65
CA TYR A 7 -11.94 -2.91 -2.89
C TYR A 7 -12.80 -3.52 -1.77
N MET A 8 -12.75 -2.93 -0.57
CA MET A 8 -13.48 -3.39 0.63
C MET A 8 -14.76 -2.60 0.91
N GLY A 9 -15.25 -1.76 -0.01
CA GLY A 9 -16.39 -0.89 0.30
C GLY A 9 -16.03 0.40 1.05
N VAL A 10 -14.74 0.64 1.32
CA VAL A 10 -14.28 1.76 2.15
C VAL A 10 -13.82 2.93 1.29
N LEU A 11 -14.40 4.10 1.52
CA LEU A 11 -13.97 5.34 0.89
C LEU A 11 -13.13 6.17 1.87
N THR A 12 -11.85 6.35 1.54
CA THR A 12 -10.95 7.22 2.31
C THR A 12 -10.69 8.52 1.54
N PHE A 13 -11.25 9.63 2.03
CA PHE A 13 -11.03 10.95 1.48
C PHE A 13 -9.92 11.70 2.23
N GLY A 14 -9.24 12.60 1.52
CA GLY A 14 -8.29 13.52 2.13
C GLY A 14 -6.85 13.04 2.17
N ARG A 15 -6.50 11.84 1.67
CA ARG A 15 -5.11 11.32 1.65
C ARG A 15 -4.07 12.28 1.04
N ARG A 16 -4.51 13.07 0.05
CA ARG A 16 -3.78 14.21 -0.50
C ARG A 16 -4.75 15.37 -0.62
N SER A 17 -4.53 16.41 0.18
CA SER A 17 -5.24 17.67 0.10
C SER A 17 -4.30 18.81 0.46
N GLY A 18 -4.70 20.03 0.15
CA GLY A 18 -3.95 21.23 0.45
C GLY A 18 -4.85 22.45 0.37
N PRO A 19 -4.45 23.57 1.00
CA PRO A 19 -5.17 24.83 0.88
C PRO A 19 -5.31 25.24 -0.59
N LEU A 20 -6.42 25.92 -0.91
CA LEU A 20 -6.63 26.44 -2.25
C LEU A 20 -5.48 27.39 -2.64
N GLY A 21 -4.95 27.24 -3.86
CA GLY A 21 -3.81 28.02 -4.34
C GLY A 21 -2.43 27.54 -3.83
N GLN A 22 -2.37 26.51 -2.99
CA GLN A 22 -1.12 25.90 -2.55
C GLN A 22 -0.90 24.52 -3.15
N ARG A 23 0.34 24.03 -3.05
CA ARG A 23 0.69 22.70 -3.54
C ARG A 23 0.06 21.62 -2.68
N VAL A 24 -0.73 20.74 -3.30
CA VAL A 24 -1.35 19.59 -2.63
C VAL A 24 -0.29 18.66 -2.06
N GLY A 25 -0.36 18.42 -0.75
CA GLY A 25 0.56 17.58 0.01
C GLY A 25 -0.05 16.25 0.43
N ARG A 26 0.76 15.38 1.05
CA ARG A 26 0.22 14.29 1.88
C ARG A 26 -0.22 14.89 3.21
N THR A 27 -1.42 14.56 3.63
CA THR A 27 -1.98 14.97 4.92
C THR A 27 -1.84 13.86 5.95
N SER A 28 -1.91 14.24 7.23
CA SER A 28 -1.90 13.28 8.33
C SER A 28 -3.09 12.31 8.22
N PRO A 29 -2.90 11.00 8.49
CA PRO A 29 -4.02 10.04 8.56
C PRO A 29 -5.14 10.46 9.50
N GLU A 30 -4.82 11.22 10.55
CA GLU A 30 -5.78 11.74 11.52
C GLU A 30 -6.79 12.72 10.92
N THR A 31 -6.45 13.35 9.78
CA THR A 31 -7.35 14.27 9.08
C THR A 31 -8.11 13.60 7.94
N TRP A 32 -7.91 12.29 7.73
CA TRP A 32 -8.62 11.56 6.69
C TRP A 32 -10.04 11.24 7.16
N VAL A 33 -10.98 11.35 6.23
CA VAL A 33 -12.36 10.97 6.46
C VAL A 33 -12.57 9.61 5.82
N GLN A 34 -12.97 8.63 6.63
CA GLN A 34 -13.28 7.28 6.17
C GLN A 34 -14.78 7.03 6.27
N ALA A 35 -15.37 6.56 5.19
CA ALA A 35 -16.73 6.05 5.15
C ALA A 35 -16.69 4.55 4.84
N GLU A 36 -17.16 3.74 5.79
CA GLU A 36 -17.31 2.30 5.63
C GLU A 36 -18.62 1.96 4.91
N ALA A 37 -18.65 0.82 4.22
CA ALA A 37 -19.81 0.32 3.49
C ALA A 37 -20.45 1.34 2.53
N HIS A 38 -19.65 2.23 1.94
CA HIS A 38 -20.14 3.25 1.02
C HIS A 38 -20.60 2.65 -0.31
N PHE A 39 -20.05 1.51 -0.67
CA PHE A 39 -20.41 0.71 -1.84
C PHE A 39 -20.22 -0.79 -1.55
N GLU A 40 -20.88 -1.62 -2.35
CA GLU A 40 -20.72 -3.07 -2.28
C GLU A 40 -19.24 -3.46 -2.46
N PRO A 41 -18.65 -4.20 -1.50
CA PRO A 41 -17.27 -4.64 -1.61
C PRO A 41 -17.04 -5.49 -2.86
N LEU A 42 -16.00 -5.16 -3.64
CA LEU A 42 -15.61 -5.96 -4.81
C LEU A 42 -14.95 -7.28 -4.41
N VAL A 43 -14.35 -7.35 -3.23
CA VAL A 43 -13.68 -8.54 -2.69
C VAL A 43 -14.01 -8.73 -1.22
N ALA A 44 -13.97 -9.98 -0.76
CA ALA A 44 -14.12 -10.30 0.65
C ALA A 44 -12.96 -9.70 1.48
N SER A 45 -13.27 -9.12 2.64
CA SER A 45 -12.30 -8.45 3.52
C SER A 45 -11.14 -9.37 3.92
N ARG A 46 -11.41 -10.67 4.13
CA ARG A 46 -10.37 -11.66 4.44
C ARG A 46 -9.36 -11.81 3.30
N LEU A 47 -9.86 -11.92 2.05
CA LEU A 47 -9.02 -12.04 0.87
C LEU A 47 -8.15 -10.79 0.69
N PHE A 48 -8.73 -9.60 0.89
CA PHE A 48 -7.98 -8.35 0.84
C PHE A 48 -6.88 -8.29 1.91
N ALA A 49 -7.19 -8.67 3.15
CA ALA A 49 -6.24 -8.69 4.26
C ALA A 49 -5.10 -9.69 4.06
N ASP A 50 -5.37 -10.87 3.49
CA ASP A 50 -4.36 -11.85 3.12
C ASP A 50 -3.41 -11.29 2.06
N ALA A 51 -3.97 -10.59 1.06
CA ALA A 51 -3.19 -9.97 0.00
C ALA A 51 -2.34 -8.79 0.49
N GLN A 52 -2.84 -7.95 1.42
CA GLN A 52 -2.02 -6.90 2.05
C GLN A 52 -0.83 -7.51 2.79
N ARG A 53 -1.06 -8.57 3.57
CA ARG A 53 0.02 -9.28 4.28
C ARG A 53 1.07 -9.84 3.34
N LEU A 54 0.67 -10.37 2.17
CA LEU A 54 1.62 -10.80 1.13
C LEU A 54 2.41 -9.61 0.58
N LEU A 55 1.76 -8.48 0.30
CA LEU A 55 2.40 -7.29 -0.25
C LEU A 55 3.39 -6.63 0.72
N ASP A 56 3.09 -6.64 2.02
CA ASP A 56 3.97 -6.04 3.01
C ASP A 56 5.25 -6.86 3.23
N ARG A 57 5.28 -8.13 2.80
CA ARG A 57 6.53 -8.91 2.72
C ARG A 57 7.47 -8.42 1.62
N TYR A 58 6.94 -7.80 0.57
CA TYR A 58 7.74 -7.24 -0.50
C TYR A 58 8.19 -5.83 -0.13
N ARG A 59 9.26 -5.74 0.67
CA ARG A 59 9.98 -4.48 0.88
C ARG A 59 10.64 -4.07 -0.43
N ARG A 60 10.45 -2.82 -0.87
CA ARG A 60 11.35 -2.23 -1.87
C ARG A 60 12.73 -2.11 -1.25
N LEU A 61 13.71 -2.73 -1.88
CA LEU A 61 15.12 -2.49 -1.56
C LEU A 61 15.47 -1.08 -2.03
N SER A 62 16.34 -0.38 -1.29
CA SER A 62 17.05 0.77 -1.88
C SER A 62 17.96 0.28 -3.01
N ASP A 63 18.44 1.21 -3.83
CA ASP A 63 19.36 0.88 -4.91
C ASP A 63 20.65 0.26 -4.36
N GLU A 64 21.21 0.77 -3.25
CA GLU A 64 22.33 0.13 -2.54
C GLU A 64 22.01 -1.30 -2.12
N GLU A 65 20.88 -1.52 -1.44
CA GLU A 65 20.52 -2.85 -0.93
C GLU A 65 20.26 -3.86 -2.06
N ALA A 66 19.75 -3.39 -3.19
CA ALA A 66 19.56 -4.20 -4.39
C ALA A 66 20.91 -4.60 -5.01
N LEU A 67 21.85 -3.66 -5.11
CA LEU A 67 23.19 -3.89 -5.64
C LEU A 67 24.01 -4.82 -4.73
N GLU A 68 23.97 -4.62 -3.41
CA GLU A 68 24.63 -5.52 -2.44
C GLU A 68 24.11 -6.96 -2.55
N ARG A 69 22.80 -7.11 -2.69
CA ARG A 69 22.16 -8.42 -2.83
C ARG A 69 22.47 -9.10 -4.16
N LEU A 70 22.72 -8.33 -5.21
CA LEU A 70 23.17 -8.83 -6.52
C LEU A 70 24.65 -9.23 -6.49
N ALA A 71 25.48 -8.48 -5.78
CA ALA A 71 26.91 -8.76 -5.64
C ALA A 71 27.20 -9.98 -4.74
N ALA A 72 26.26 -10.37 -3.87
CA ALA A 72 26.37 -11.55 -3.04
C ALA A 72 26.45 -12.84 -3.88
N PRO A 73 27.32 -13.80 -3.53
CA PRO A 73 27.44 -15.05 -4.28
C PRO A 73 26.12 -15.83 -4.26
N PRO A 74 25.71 -16.46 -5.38
CA PRO A 74 24.43 -17.14 -5.48
C PRO A 74 24.35 -18.25 -4.44
N ARG A 75 23.25 -18.26 -3.67
CA ARG A 75 22.96 -19.37 -2.75
C ARG A 75 22.82 -20.64 -3.57
N ARG A 76 23.70 -21.62 -3.34
CA ARG A 76 23.57 -22.96 -3.93
C ARG A 76 22.22 -23.53 -3.53
N ILE A 77 21.33 -23.65 -4.50
CA ILE A 77 20.08 -24.40 -4.34
C ILE A 77 20.50 -25.86 -4.38
N CYS A 78 20.56 -26.51 -3.23
CA CYS A 78 20.64 -27.97 -3.18
C CYS A 78 19.24 -28.50 -3.50
N VAL A 79 19.12 -29.14 -4.67
CA VAL A 79 17.95 -29.92 -5.10
C VAL A 79 18.14 -31.36 -4.64
#